data_AF-A0A967DD37-F1
#
_entry.id   AF-A0A967DD37-F1
#
_cell.length_a   1.000
_cell.length_b   1.000
_cell.length_c   1.000
_cell.angle_alpha   90.00
_cell.angle_beta   90.00
_cell.angle_gamma   90.00
#
_symmetry.space_group_name_H-M   'P 1'
#
loop_
_entity.id
_entity.type
_entity.pdbx_description
1 polymer ?
#
loop_
_entity_poly.entity_id
_entity_poly.type
_entity_poly.pdbx_seq_one_letter_code
_entity_poly.pdbx_strand_id
1 'polypeptide(L)'
;MRQSLLCLPRHSGQTWPAVLPLLSGWWSAAPLHARVRLRVSAQVATARLDPSCGLIEAIDDDTCWFDVGASTWEYVAMHLVLAGFDFQVTEPPELVDQVRLLAARLQRAVMPTARP
;
A
#
# COMPACT_ATOMS: atom_id res chain seq x y z
N MET A 1 10.60 -21.80 18.10
CA MET A 1 10.41 -20.49 18.77
C MET A 1 11.34 -19.46 18.15
N ARG A 2 10.92 -18.82 17.04
CA ARG A 2 11.57 -17.66 16.40
C ARG A 2 10.63 -17.08 15.34
N GLN A 3 10.66 -15.76 15.12
CA GLN A 3 9.78 -15.08 14.17
C GLN A 3 10.17 -15.36 12.70
N SER A 4 9.19 -15.42 11.79
CA SER A 4 9.25 -14.97 10.38
C SER A 4 8.05 -15.52 9.57
N LEU A 5 6.93 -14.78 9.54
CA LEU A 5 5.80 -15.04 8.62
C LEU A 5 5.32 -13.73 7.97
N LEU A 6 6.27 -12.98 7.42
CA LEU A 6 6.01 -12.07 6.31
C LEU A 6 5.85 -12.94 5.05
N CYS A 7 4.62 -13.24 4.67
CA CYS A 7 4.31 -13.94 3.40
C CYS A 7 4.50 -13.01 2.19
N LEU A 8 5.75 -12.62 1.93
CA LEU A 8 6.18 -12.19 0.61
C LEU A 8 6.64 -13.42 -0.19
N PRO A 9 6.31 -13.54 -1.49
CA PRO A 9 7.06 -14.42 -2.37
C PRO A 9 8.51 -13.92 -2.43
N ARG A 10 9.48 -14.79 -2.09
CA ARG A 10 10.91 -14.45 -2.15
C ARG A 10 11.35 -14.25 -3.61
N HIS A 11 11.41 -13.00 -4.07
CA HIS A 11 12.08 -12.65 -5.32
C HIS A 11 13.56 -12.31 -5.07
N SER A 12 14.42 -13.32 -5.14
CA SER A 12 15.87 -13.14 -5.12
C SER A 12 16.42 -13.01 -6.54
N GLY A 13 16.79 -11.80 -6.94
CA GLY A 13 17.79 -11.53 -7.97
C GLY A 13 17.42 -11.90 -9.41
N GLN A 14 16.56 -11.10 -10.05
CA GLN A 14 16.47 -11.06 -11.51
C GLN A 14 16.11 -9.66 -12.02
N THR A 15 16.94 -9.15 -12.93
CA THR A 15 16.72 -7.92 -13.69
C THR A 15 15.60 -8.14 -14.70
N TRP A 16 14.42 -7.54 -14.50
CA TRP A 16 13.31 -7.69 -15.44
C TRP A 16 13.56 -6.88 -16.73
N PRO A 17 13.57 -7.52 -17.92
CA PRO A 17 13.53 -6.81 -19.19
C PRO A 17 12.12 -6.28 -19.46
N ALA A 18 12.02 -5.23 -20.27
CA ALA A 18 10.77 -4.50 -20.55
C ALA A 18 9.80 -5.26 -21.50
N VAL A 19 9.18 -6.35 -21.03
CA VAL A 19 8.23 -7.23 -21.75
C VAL A 19 7.30 -7.93 -20.72
N LEU A 20 5.96 -7.94 -20.76
CA LEU A 20 4.92 -7.23 -21.55
C LEU A 20 3.64 -7.10 -20.64
N PRO A 21 2.72 -6.13 -20.87
CA PRO A 21 1.60 -5.78 -19.95
C PRO A 21 0.42 -6.77 -19.76
N LEU A 22 0.62 -8.09 -19.82
CA LEU A 22 -0.46 -9.09 -19.70
C LEU A 22 -0.50 -9.85 -18.35
N LEU A 23 0.44 -9.58 -17.44
CA LEU A 23 0.64 -10.37 -16.21
C LEU A 23 0.59 -9.56 -14.88
N SER A 24 0.18 -8.29 -14.92
CA SER A 24 -0.04 -7.46 -13.72
C SER A 24 -1.50 -7.42 -13.23
N GLY A 25 -2.37 -8.27 -13.77
CA GLY A 25 -3.80 -8.31 -13.41
C GLY A 25 -4.13 -8.91 -12.04
N TRP A 26 -3.15 -9.34 -11.23
CA TRP A 26 -3.44 -10.03 -9.96
C TRP A 26 -4.24 -9.15 -8.98
N TRP A 27 -4.04 -7.82 -9.00
CA TRP A 27 -4.79 -6.90 -8.15
C TRP A 27 -6.30 -6.96 -8.46
N SER A 28 -6.68 -7.00 -9.75
CA SER A 28 -8.08 -7.16 -10.19
C SER A 28 -8.71 -8.52 -9.85
N ALA A 29 -7.89 -9.52 -9.50
CA ALA A 29 -8.32 -10.82 -9.01
C ALA A 29 -8.19 -10.95 -7.48
N ALA A 30 -7.76 -9.91 -6.79
CA ALA A 30 -7.61 -9.92 -5.33
C ALA A 30 -8.99 -9.92 -4.64
N PRO A 31 -9.14 -10.56 -3.48
CA PRO A 31 -10.43 -10.60 -2.78
C PRO A 31 -10.83 -9.23 -2.19
N LEU A 32 -9.87 -8.33 -1.94
CA LEU A 32 -10.09 -7.01 -1.35
C LEU A 32 -9.61 -5.92 -2.30
N HIS A 33 -10.44 -4.90 -2.51
CA HIS A 33 -10.18 -3.77 -3.40
C HIS A 33 -10.52 -2.44 -2.71
N ALA A 34 -9.69 -1.41 -2.90
CA ALA A 34 -9.97 -0.06 -2.44
C ALA A 34 -9.48 0.99 -3.44
N ARG A 35 -10.16 2.14 -3.49
CA ARG A 35 -9.70 3.34 -4.21
C ARG A 35 -9.19 4.37 -3.21
N VAL A 36 -7.91 4.72 -3.28
CA VAL A 36 -7.23 5.60 -2.32
C VAL A 36 -6.77 6.87 -3.03
N ARG A 37 -7.03 8.06 -2.45
CA ARG A 37 -6.47 9.30 -3.00
C ARG A 37 -5.08 9.52 -2.44
N LEU A 38 -4.10 9.78 -3.31
CA LEU A 38 -2.76 10.16 -2.93
C LEU A 38 -2.53 11.66 -3.18
N ARG A 39 -1.79 12.32 -2.29
CA ARG A 39 -1.36 13.71 -2.42
C ARG A 39 0.02 13.79 -3.09
N VAL A 40 0.09 13.22 -4.28
CA VAL A 40 1.27 13.24 -5.14
C VAL A 40 0.83 13.05 -6.60
N SER A 41 1.63 13.55 -7.55
CA SER A 41 1.40 13.33 -8.98
C SER A 41 1.43 11.84 -9.36
N ALA A 42 0.66 11.46 -10.38
CA ALA A 42 0.62 10.07 -10.87
C ALA A 42 2.01 9.56 -11.32
N GLN A 43 2.87 10.44 -11.85
CA GLN A 43 4.22 10.08 -12.28
C GLN A 43 5.11 9.69 -11.08
N VAL A 44 5.08 10.48 -10.01
CA VAL A 44 5.88 10.22 -8.81
C VAL A 44 5.31 9.03 -8.01
N ALA A 45 3.98 8.87 -7.98
CA ALA A 45 3.33 7.68 -7.43
C ALA A 45 3.79 6.39 -8.15
N THR A 46 3.78 6.39 -9.49
CA THR A 46 4.17 5.23 -10.32
C THR A 46 5.65 4.86 -10.15
N ALA A 47 6.51 5.83 -9.86
CA ALA A 47 7.93 5.59 -9.58
C ALA A 47 8.20 4.98 -8.18
N ARG A 48 7.20 4.97 -7.28
CA ARG A 48 7.36 4.62 -5.86
C ARG A 48 6.53 3.44 -5.40
N LEU A 49 5.32 3.27 -5.94
CA LEU A 49 4.40 2.19 -5.62
C LEU A 49 4.73 0.92 -6.40
N ASP A 50 4.30 -0.22 -5.89
CA ASP A 50 4.46 -1.50 -6.60
C ASP A 50 3.34 -1.63 -7.66
N PRO A 51 3.67 -1.62 -8.98
CA PRO A 51 2.67 -1.69 -10.04
C PRO A 51 1.98 -3.05 -10.16
N SER A 52 2.42 -4.07 -9.41
CA SER A 52 1.62 -5.28 -9.25
C SER A 52 0.39 -5.03 -8.37
N CYS A 53 0.48 -4.16 -7.37
CA CYS A 53 -0.54 -4.01 -6.33
C CYS A 53 -1.77 -3.20 -6.76
N GLY A 54 -1.71 -2.48 -7.89
CA GLY A 54 -2.82 -1.64 -8.30
C GLY A 54 -2.58 -0.80 -9.55
N LEU A 55 -3.59 -0.01 -9.90
CA LEU A 55 -3.57 0.96 -11.00
C LEU A 55 -3.56 2.39 -10.46
N ILE A 56 -2.84 3.30 -11.13
CA ILE A 56 -2.77 4.72 -10.80
C ILE A 56 -3.49 5.52 -11.90
N GLU A 57 -4.41 6.39 -11.50
CA GLU A 57 -5.16 7.30 -12.38
C GLU A 57 -4.89 8.74 -11.94
N ALA A 58 -4.44 9.60 -12.86
CA ALA A 58 -4.18 11.02 -12.56
C ALA A 58 -5.50 11.78 -12.30
N ILE A 59 -5.50 12.69 -11.31
CA ILE A 59 -6.60 13.63 -11.07
C ILE A 59 -6.19 15.02 -11.54
N ASP A 60 -5.02 15.47 -11.07
CA ASP A 60 -4.40 16.77 -11.34
C ASP A 60 -2.87 16.64 -11.18
N ASP A 61 -2.14 17.74 -11.32
CA ASP A 61 -0.67 17.73 -11.30
C ASP A 61 -0.07 17.24 -9.97
N ASP A 62 -0.81 17.34 -8.87
CA ASP A 62 -0.35 17.05 -7.50
C ASP A 62 -1.12 15.92 -6.80
N THR A 63 -2.13 15.32 -7.43
CA THR A 63 -2.92 14.23 -6.84
C THR A 63 -3.33 13.15 -7.86
N CYS A 64 -3.42 11.91 -7.38
CA CYS A 64 -3.87 10.77 -8.17
C CYS A 64 -4.75 9.82 -7.34
N TRP A 65 -5.53 8.99 -8.02
CA TRP A 65 -6.14 7.79 -7.45
C TRP A 65 -5.17 6.62 -7.55
N PHE A 66 -5.24 5.73 -6.55
CA PHE A 66 -4.61 4.42 -6.58
C PHE A 66 -5.67 3.37 -6.26
N ASP A 67 -6.00 2.56 -7.26
CA ASP A 67 -6.90 1.41 -7.14
C ASP A 67 -6.07 0.19 -6.77
N VAL A 68 -6.15 -0.21 -5.51
CA VAL A 68 -5.29 -1.24 -4.91
C VAL A 68 -6.06 -2.53 -4.66
N GLY A 69 -5.48 -3.66 -5.06
CA GLY A 69 -5.98 -5.01 -4.79
C GLY A 69 -5.04 -5.75 -3.83
N ALA A 70 -5.59 -6.42 -2.82
CA ALA A 70 -4.78 -7.15 -1.83
C ALA A 70 -5.51 -8.36 -1.21
N SER A 71 -4.74 -9.18 -0.48
CA SER A 71 -5.26 -10.28 0.33
C SER A 71 -5.65 -9.88 1.76
N THR A 72 -5.15 -8.74 2.26
CA THR A 72 -5.42 -8.22 3.62
C THR A 72 -5.38 -6.68 3.66
N TRP A 73 -6.13 -6.06 4.57
CA TRP A 73 -6.07 -4.62 4.78
C TRP A 73 -4.80 -4.18 5.51
N GLU A 74 -4.22 -5.05 6.35
CA GLU A 74 -2.87 -4.93 6.93
C GLU A 74 -1.84 -4.55 5.86
N TYR A 75 -1.85 -5.28 4.74
CA TYR A 75 -0.91 -5.08 3.65
C TYR A 75 -1.11 -3.72 2.98
N VAL A 76 -2.36 -3.37 2.64
CA VAL A 76 -2.69 -2.07 2.01
C VAL A 76 -2.28 -0.90 2.90
N ALA A 77 -2.68 -0.91 4.17
CA ALA A 77 -2.36 0.17 5.12
C ALA A 77 -0.84 0.33 5.31
N MET A 78 -0.10 -0.78 5.39
CA MET A 78 1.36 -0.75 5.48
C MET A 78 2.03 -0.27 4.19
N HIS A 79 1.54 -0.70 3.02
CA HIS A 79 2.08 -0.30 1.72
C HIS A 79 1.95 1.22 1.50
N LEU A 80 0.78 1.79 1.81
CA LEU A 80 0.52 3.23 1.73
C LEU A 80 1.46 4.04 2.64
N VAL A 81 1.65 3.60 3.90
CA VAL A 81 2.58 4.24 4.84
C VAL A 81 4.03 4.14 4.37
N LEU A 82 4.45 2.99 3.83
CA LEU A 82 5.82 2.79 3.32
C LEU A 82 6.08 3.54 2.00
N ALA A 83 5.06 3.83 1.21
CA ALA A 83 5.18 4.69 0.03
C ALA A 83 5.71 6.08 0.42
N GLY A 84 5.23 6.61 1.56
CA GLY A 84 5.72 7.86 2.15
C GLY A 84 5.00 9.12 1.65
N PHE A 85 3.84 8.97 1.03
CA PHE A 85 2.97 10.07 0.59
C PHE A 85 1.83 10.27 1.57
N ASP A 86 1.30 11.50 1.66
CA ASP A 86 0.00 11.73 2.30
C ASP A 86 -1.11 11.08 1.46
N PHE A 87 -2.04 10.39 2.12
CA PHE A 87 -3.12 9.67 1.47
C PHE A 87 -4.45 9.79 2.23
N GLN A 88 -5.55 9.57 1.52
CA GLN A 88 -6.90 9.56 2.07
C GLN A 88 -7.63 8.27 1.67
N VAL A 89 -8.09 7.53 2.68
CA VAL A 89 -9.03 6.42 2.52
C VAL A 89 -10.39 6.89 3.04
N THR A 90 -11.44 6.75 2.22
CA THR A 90 -12.83 6.94 2.62
C THR A 90 -13.59 5.62 2.70
N GLU A 91 -13.27 4.69 1.80
CA GLU A 91 -13.89 3.38 1.68
C GLU A 91 -12.83 2.33 1.28
N PRO A 92 -13.05 1.04 1.58
CA PRO A 92 -14.13 0.51 2.42
C PRO A 92 -13.85 0.76 3.92
N PRO A 93 -14.88 0.75 4.79
CA PRO A 93 -14.73 1.12 6.20
C PRO A 93 -13.73 0.23 6.96
N GLU A 94 -13.59 -1.04 6.58
CA GLU A 94 -12.61 -1.97 7.14
C GLU A 94 -11.16 -1.50 6.91
N LEU A 95 -10.86 -0.90 5.75
CA LEU A 95 -9.55 -0.30 5.50
C LEU A 95 -9.36 0.99 6.30
N VAL A 96 -10.41 1.80 6.45
CA VAL A 96 -10.37 3.01 7.30
C VAL A 96 -10.05 2.64 8.75
N ASP A 97 -10.71 1.60 9.29
CA ASP A 97 -10.45 1.11 10.64
C ASP A 97 -9.07 0.47 10.78
N GLN A 98 -8.57 -0.19 9.74
CA GLN A 98 -7.21 -0.71 9.74
C GLN A 98 -6.14 0.39 9.72
N VAL A 99 -6.36 1.48 8.97
CA VAL A 99 -5.50 2.66 8.98
C VAL A 99 -5.53 3.35 10.36
N ARG A 100 -6.71 3.49 10.98
CA ARG A 100 -6.85 3.98 12.37
C ARG A 100 -6.08 3.11 13.36
N LEU A 101 -6.17 1.79 13.24
CA LEU A 101 -5.48 0.84 14.10
C LEU A 101 -3.95 0.91 13.94
N LEU A 102 -3.46 1.04 12.71
CA LEU A 102 -2.04 1.24 12.42
C LEU A 102 -1.53 2.58 12.97
N ALA A 103 -2.25 3.68 12.72
CA ALA A 103 -1.92 5.01 13.25
C ALA A 103 -1.84 5.00 14.79
N ALA A 104 -2.82 4.39 15.46
CA ALA A 104 -2.82 4.26 16.92
C ALA A 104 -1.66 3.40 17.46
N ARG A 105 -1.24 2.35 16.72
CA ARG A 105 -0.03 1.56 17.07
C ARG A 105 1.23 2.41 16.95
N LEU A 106 1.38 3.18 15.87
CA LEU A 106 2.54 4.05 15.63
C LEU A 106 2.61 5.20 16.65
N GLN A 107 1.48 5.84 16.98
CA GLN A 107 1.41 6.85 18.03
C GLN A 107 1.85 6.29 19.39
N ARG A 108 1.37 5.12 19.80
CA ARG A 108 1.82 4.49 21.06
C ARG A 108 3.30 4.13 21.06
N ALA A 109 3.89 3.81 19.90
CA ALA A 109 5.31 3.47 19.79
C ALA A 109 6.26 4.65 20.07
N VAL A 110 5.80 5.89 19.91
CA VAL A 110 6.57 7.11 20.24
C VAL A 110 6.21 7.71 21.61
N MET A 111 5.21 7.17 22.31
CA MET A 111 4.94 7.57 23.69
C MET A 111 6.03 7.02 24.62
N PRO A 112 6.58 7.83 25.55
CA PRO A 112 7.46 7.31 26.57
C PRO A 112 6.76 6.23 27.39
N THR A 113 7.32 5.02 27.43
CA THR A 113 6.94 4.06 28.46
C THR A 113 7.42 4.60 29.80
N ALA A 114 6.48 4.91 30.69
CA ALA A 114 6.81 5.27 32.06
C ALA A 114 7.62 4.12 32.67
N ARG A 115 8.89 4.39 32.96
CA ARG A 115 9.77 3.44 33.65
C ARG A 115 9.41 3.49 35.14
N PRO A 116 9.10 2.35 35.78
CA PRO A 116 8.98 2.28 37.24
C PRO A 116 10.35 2.51 37.91
#